data_AF-A0A2N2GT69-F1
#
_entry.id   AF-A0A2N2GT69-F1
#
_cell.length_a   1.000
_cell.length_b   1.000
_cell.length_c   1.000
_cell.angle_alpha   90.00
_cell.angle_beta   90.00
_cell.angle_gamma   90.00
#
_symmetry.space_group_name_H-M   'P 1'
#
loop_
_entity.id
_entity.type
_entity.pdbx_description
1 polymer ?
#
loop_
_entity_poly.entity_id
_entity_poly.type
_entity_poly.pdbx_seq_one_letter_code
_entity_poly.pdbx_strand_id
1 'polypeptide(L)'
;MGILAGGLLLTTAAWTQAIAAGSELLPGDCIKCHDQAPLDIAKAGGAHKEKVSCVDCHVSHPPKSKDIIPKCSTCHADTPHFKLQGCAGCHSNPHTPLVVTIPSGITEPCLSCHSKQMSELQQDVSKHTAVACSTCHRERHGLIPNCTDCHSPHAEGQVQKDCLTCHKAHTPKNVTYPGDISSKNCAGCHAAAYEKLKKSAAKHAKLECATCHKEKHRMIPQCQGCHGAKPHAAAMHQTFPQCSQCHGTAHELHK
;
A
#
# COMPACT_ATOMS: atom_id res chain seq x y z
N MET A 1 -71.10 54.21 -55.16
CA MET A 1 -70.05 54.31 -56.20
C MET A 1 -68.69 54.33 -55.52
N GLY A 2 -67.78 53.44 -55.91
CA GLY A 2 -66.40 53.42 -55.39
C GLY A 2 -65.92 52.02 -55.00
N ILE A 3 -65.69 51.18 -56.01
CA ILE A 3 -64.95 49.92 -55.89
C ILE A 3 -63.47 50.27 -55.78
N LEU A 4 -62.78 49.80 -54.74
CA LEU A 4 -61.32 49.73 -54.71
C LEU A 4 -60.91 48.28 -54.50
N ALA A 5 -60.43 47.71 -55.59
CA ALA A 5 -59.83 46.39 -55.69
C ALA A 5 -58.32 46.47 -55.37
N GLY A 6 -57.78 45.34 -54.91
CA GLY A 6 -56.43 44.94 -55.30
C GLY A 6 -55.41 44.80 -54.17
N GLY A 7 -54.87 43.59 -54.03
CA GLY A 7 -53.57 43.38 -53.41
C GLY A 7 -53.48 42.19 -52.43
N LEU A 8 -53.94 41.00 -52.82
CA LEU A 8 -53.60 39.78 -52.09
C LEU A 8 -52.13 39.42 -52.41
N LEU A 9 -51.20 39.91 -51.59
CA LEU A 9 -49.80 39.49 -51.60
C LEU A 9 -49.70 38.07 -51.03
N LEU A 10 -49.74 37.08 -51.92
CA LEU A 10 -49.36 35.69 -51.63
C LEU A 10 -47.85 35.64 -51.43
N THR A 11 -47.40 35.80 -50.19
CA THR A 11 -46.03 35.47 -49.79
C THR A 11 -45.91 33.96 -49.75
N THR A 12 -45.33 33.36 -50.80
CA THR A 12 -44.91 31.97 -50.77
C THR A 12 -43.76 31.84 -49.77
N ALA A 13 -44.06 31.43 -48.55
CA ALA A 13 -43.04 30.98 -47.61
C ALA A 13 -42.32 29.79 -48.26
N ALA A 14 -41.08 30.00 -48.68
CA ALA A 14 -40.20 28.93 -49.09
C ALA A 14 -39.82 28.15 -47.83
N TRP A 15 -40.39 26.96 -47.66
CA TRP A 15 -39.98 26.03 -46.62
C TRP A 15 -38.62 25.47 -47.05
N THR A 16 -37.54 26.10 -46.60
CA THR A 16 -36.22 25.48 -46.62
C THR A 16 -36.26 24.31 -45.65
N GLN A 17 -36.49 23.10 -46.18
CA GLN A 17 -36.21 21.87 -45.45
C GLN A 17 -34.72 21.86 -45.13
N ALA A 18 -34.40 22.10 -43.87
CA ALA A 18 -33.08 21.83 -43.34
C ALA A 18 -32.78 20.35 -43.56
N ILE A 19 -31.83 20.06 -44.45
CA ILE A 19 -31.24 18.74 -44.57
C ILE A 19 -30.68 18.41 -43.18
N ALA A 20 -31.20 17.35 -42.56
CA ALA A 20 -30.81 16.92 -41.23
C ALA A 20 -29.28 16.84 -41.16
N ALA A 21 -28.69 17.61 -40.23
CA ALA A 21 -27.34 17.37 -39.77
C ALA A 21 -27.22 15.88 -39.42
N GLY A 22 -26.14 15.25 -39.89
CA GLY A 22 -25.99 13.81 -39.99
C GLY A 22 -26.33 13.03 -38.73
N SER A 23 -26.66 11.75 -38.94
CA SER A 23 -27.03 10.73 -37.96
C SER A 23 -25.91 10.34 -36.96
N GLU A 24 -25.15 11.32 -36.47
CA GLU A 24 -24.04 11.13 -35.55
C GLU A 24 -24.53 11.31 -34.10
N LEU A 25 -24.09 10.42 -33.20
CA LEU A 25 -24.51 10.45 -31.80
C LEU A 25 -23.80 11.59 -31.07
N LEU A 26 -24.56 12.42 -30.34
CA LEU A 26 -24.00 13.44 -29.46
C LEU A 26 -23.74 12.86 -28.06
N PRO A 27 -22.82 13.44 -27.26
CA PRO A 27 -22.58 12.99 -25.88
C PRO A 27 -23.84 12.95 -25.02
N GLY A 28 -24.78 13.87 -25.25
CA GLY A 28 -26.07 13.92 -24.55
C GLY A 28 -27.06 12.83 -24.95
N ASP A 29 -26.81 12.11 -26.05
CA ASP A 29 -27.68 11.01 -26.50
C ASP A 29 -27.38 9.71 -25.74
N CYS A 30 -26.15 9.55 -25.23
CA CYS A 30 -25.69 8.31 -24.59
C CYS A 30 -26.53 7.93 -23.37
N ILE A 31 -26.91 8.91 -22.54
CA ILE A 31 -27.69 8.69 -21.31
C ILE A 31 -29.12 8.19 -21.57
N LYS A 32 -29.64 8.36 -22.79
CA LYS A 32 -30.98 7.88 -23.15
C LYS A 32 -31.06 6.35 -23.14
N CYS A 33 -29.92 5.67 -23.32
CA CYS A 33 -29.83 4.20 -23.35
C CYS A 33 -28.82 3.62 -22.34
N HIS A 34 -27.80 4.40 -21.95
CA HIS A 34 -26.77 4.00 -20.99
C HIS A 34 -26.83 4.90 -19.76
N ASP A 35 -27.66 4.53 -18.79
CA ASP A 35 -27.86 5.27 -17.54
C ASP A 35 -26.73 5.03 -16.53
N GLN A 36 -26.20 3.80 -16.45
CA GLN A 36 -25.20 3.44 -15.45
C GLN A 36 -23.83 4.10 -15.70
N ALA A 37 -23.39 4.20 -16.95
CA ALA A 37 -22.08 4.76 -17.27
C ALA A 37 -21.91 6.23 -16.84
N PRO A 38 -22.86 7.15 -17.14
CA PRO A 38 -22.85 8.51 -16.58
C PRO A 38 -22.86 8.55 -15.05
N LEU A 39 -23.63 7.66 -14.39
CA LEU A 39 -23.66 7.58 -12.92
C LEU A 39 -22.32 7.15 -12.34
N ASP A 40 -21.68 6.15 -12.96
CA ASP A 40 -20.35 5.66 -12.60
C ASP A 40 -19.29 6.75 -12.77
N ILE A 41 -19.30 7.46 -13.91
CA ILE A 41 -18.40 8.60 -14.16
C ILE A 41 -18.64 9.68 -13.10
N ALA A 42 -19.89 10.07 -12.84
CA ALA A 42 -20.22 11.09 -11.87
C ALA A 42 -19.75 10.71 -10.45
N LYS A 43 -19.88 9.43 -10.08
CA LYS A 43 -19.46 8.90 -8.79
C LYS A 43 -17.93 8.80 -8.67
N ALA A 44 -17.27 8.17 -9.63
CA ALA A 44 -15.87 7.73 -9.51
C ALA A 44 -15.02 7.83 -10.80
N GLY A 45 -15.42 8.65 -11.77
CA GLY A 45 -14.72 8.80 -13.07
C GLY A 45 -13.38 9.50 -13.03
N GLY A 46 -13.00 10.15 -11.93
CA GLY A 46 -11.76 10.92 -11.84
C GLY A 46 -11.66 11.96 -12.98
N ALA A 47 -10.53 11.97 -13.71
CA ALA A 47 -10.33 12.87 -14.84
C ALA A 47 -11.32 12.66 -16.01
N HIS A 48 -11.94 11.48 -16.13
CA HIS A 48 -12.95 11.22 -17.17
C HIS A 48 -14.24 12.03 -16.95
N LYS A 49 -14.42 12.66 -15.79
CA LYS A 49 -15.54 13.59 -15.56
C LYS A 49 -15.46 14.85 -16.42
N GLU A 50 -14.25 15.30 -16.72
CA GLU A 50 -14.01 16.65 -17.26
C GLU A 50 -13.17 16.66 -18.53
N LYS A 51 -12.33 15.64 -18.75
CA LYS A 51 -11.32 15.63 -19.82
C LYS A 51 -11.68 14.71 -20.99
N VAL A 52 -12.75 13.93 -20.85
CA VAL A 52 -13.17 12.92 -21.82
C VAL A 52 -14.69 12.91 -21.86
N SER A 53 -15.27 12.96 -23.06
CA SER A 53 -16.70 12.76 -23.30
C SER A 53 -16.97 11.32 -23.77
N CYS A 54 -18.25 10.95 -23.85
CA CYS A 54 -18.65 9.62 -24.29
C CYS A 54 -18.07 9.26 -25.66
N VAL A 55 -18.07 10.20 -26.61
CA VAL A 55 -17.62 9.98 -27.99
C VAL A 55 -16.10 10.06 -28.16
N ASP A 56 -15.38 10.64 -27.19
CA ASP A 56 -13.91 10.65 -27.19
C ASP A 56 -13.34 9.24 -26.90
N CYS A 57 -14.11 8.42 -26.16
CA CYS A 57 -13.76 7.04 -25.85
C CYS A 57 -14.55 6.02 -26.71
N HIS A 58 -15.82 6.30 -27.03
CA HIS A 58 -16.63 5.44 -27.89
C HIS A 58 -16.65 5.99 -29.32
N VAL A 59 -15.58 5.72 -30.08
CA VAL A 59 -15.39 6.25 -31.44
C VAL A 59 -16.32 5.62 -32.49
N SER A 60 -17.08 4.60 -32.10
CA SER A 60 -18.07 3.93 -32.94
C SER A 60 -19.18 3.30 -32.09
N HIS A 61 -20.27 2.85 -32.70
CA HIS A 61 -21.41 2.27 -31.98
C HIS A 61 -21.93 1.00 -32.68
N PRO A 62 -22.32 -0.07 -31.94
CA PRO A 62 -22.97 -1.24 -32.53
C PRO A 62 -24.31 -0.90 -33.22
N PRO A 63 -24.69 -1.62 -34.29
CA PRO A 63 -23.98 -2.74 -34.92
C PRO A 63 -22.89 -2.32 -35.91
N LYS A 64 -22.69 -1.02 -36.16
CA LYS A 64 -21.77 -0.51 -37.19
C LYS A 64 -20.31 -0.91 -36.93
N SER A 65 -19.92 -1.04 -35.67
CA SER A 65 -18.59 -1.52 -35.26
C SER A 65 -18.68 -2.24 -33.91
N LYS A 66 -17.77 -3.20 -33.72
CA LYS A 66 -17.54 -3.88 -32.43
C LYS A 66 -16.34 -3.31 -31.67
N ASP A 67 -15.40 -2.72 -32.40
CA ASP A 67 -14.21 -2.07 -31.84
C ASP A 67 -14.56 -0.62 -31.51
N ILE A 68 -15.17 -0.47 -30.33
CA ILE A 68 -15.74 0.81 -29.90
C ILE A 68 -14.73 1.64 -29.10
N ILE A 69 -13.93 0.97 -28.26
CA ILE A 69 -13.04 1.60 -27.30
C ILE A 69 -11.60 1.55 -27.84
N PRO A 70 -10.89 2.69 -27.97
CA PRO A 70 -9.51 2.72 -28.42
C PRO A 70 -8.56 2.15 -27.35
N LYS A 71 -7.30 1.94 -27.74
CA LYS A 71 -6.26 1.53 -26.78
C LYS A 71 -6.13 2.57 -25.67
N CYS A 72 -6.10 2.13 -24.41
CA CYS A 72 -5.96 3.01 -23.25
C CYS A 72 -4.69 3.87 -23.33
N SER A 73 -3.62 3.31 -23.90
CA SER A 73 -2.32 3.98 -24.10
C SER A 73 -2.36 5.17 -25.07
N THR A 74 -3.47 5.38 -25.80
CA THR A 74 -3.65 6.59 -26.63
C THR A 74 -3.74 7.86 -25.78
N CYS A 75 -4.29 7.75 -24.56
CA CYS A 75 -4.45 8.88 -23.64
C CYS A 75 -3.65 8.70 -22.34
N HIS A 76 -3.43 7.46 -21.89
CA HIS A 76 -2.66 7.16 -20.68
C HIS A 76 -1.19 6.89 -21.02
N ALA A 77 -0.31 7.81 -20.62
CA ALA A 77 1.12 7.77 -20.91
C ALA A 77 1.97 8.20 -19.71
N ASP A 78 3.29 8.20 -19.89
CA ASP A 78 4.27 8.88 -19.03
C ASP A 78 4.70 8.17 -17.73
N THR A 79 4.13 7.02 -17.39
CA THR A 79 4.59 6.22 -16.25
C THR A 79 4.85 4.75 -16.63
N PRO A 80 5.73 4.02 -15.91
CA PRO A 80 5.91 2.59 -16.13
C PRO A 80 4.62 1.78 -16.04
N HIS A 81 3.67 2.22 -15.20
CA HIS A 81 2.38 1.58 -15.04
C HIS A 81 1.58 1.54 -16.35
N PHE A 82 1.57 2.63 -17.12
CA PHE A 82 0.82 2.69 -18.38
C PHE A 82 1.45 1.90 -19.53
N LYS A 83 2.64 1.34 -19.34
CA LYS A 83 3.28 0.41 -20.29
C LYS A 83 2.81 -1.03 -20.10
N LEU A 84 2.14 -1.33 -18.98
CA LEU A 84 1.59 -2.65 -18.69
C LEU A 84 0.51 -3.01 -19.72
N GLN A 85 0.39 -4.31 -19.98
CA GLN A 85 -0.64 -4.87 -20.84
C GLN A 85 -1.81 -5.40 -20.01
N GLY A 86 -2.98 -5.58 -20.63
CA GLY A 86 -4.15 -6.16 -19.96
C GLY A 86 -4.76 -5.25 -18.89
N CYS A 87 -4.89 -3.95 -19.17
CA CYS A 87 -5.39 -2.93 -18.24
C CYS A 87 -6.71 -3.35 -17.56
N ALA A 88 -7.61 -3.96 -18.33
CA ALA A 88 -8.92 -4.42 -17.87
C ALA A 88 -8.86 -5.54 -16.82
N GLY A 89 -7.70 -6.19 -16.62
CA GLY A 89 -7.51 -7.18 -15.56
C GLY A 89 -7.60 -6.57 -14.15
N CYS A 90 -7.26 -5.28 -14.01
CA CYS A 90 -7.43 -4.53 -12.76
C CYS A 90 -8.46 -3.41 -12.88
N HIS A 91 -8.51 -2.75 -14.04
CA HIS A 91 -9.45 -1.67 -14.36
C HIS A 91 -10.66 -2.22 -15.12
N SER A 92 -11.49 -3.02 -14.45
CA SER A 92 -12.64 -3.69 -15.08
C SER A 92 -13.69 -2.71 -15.62
N ASN A 93 -13.77 -1.51 -15.05
CA ASN A 93 -14.70 -0.46 -15.46
C ASN A 93 -13.94 0.86 -15.76
N PRO A 94 -13.74 1.22 -17.05
CA PRO A 94 -13.11 2.47 -17.45
C PRO A 94 -13.89 3.74 -17.01
N HIS A 95 -15.16 3.62 -16.66
CA HIS A 95 -15.96 4.72 -16.10
C HIS A 95 -15.65 4.97 -14.62
N THR A 96 -15.00 4.04 -13.93
CA THR A 96 -14.54 4.18 -12.54
C THR A 96 -13.06 3.81 -12.44
N PRO A 97 -12.15 4.54 -13.11
CA PRO A 97 -10.78 4.07 -13.33
C PRO A 97 -9.96 3.84 -12.05
N LEU A 98 -10.30 4.51 -10.94
CA LEU A 98 -9.62 4.32 -9.65
C LEU A 98 -10.25 3.23 -8.76
N VAL A 99 -11.42 2.71 -9.15
CA VAL A 99 -12.05 1.57 -8.51
C VAL A 99 -11.51 0.32 -9.19
N VAL A 100 -10.41 -0.20 -8.65
CA VAL A 100 -9.69 -1.33 -9.23
C VAL A 100 -9.91 -2.60 -8.43
N THR A 101 -9.99 -3.72 -9.14
CA THR A 101 -9.92 -5.05 -8.57
C THR A 101 -8.47 -5.53 -8.61
N ILE A 102 -8.01 -6.19 -7.56
CA ILE A 102 -6.66 -6.78 -7.53
C ILE A 102 -6.76 -8.29 -7.74
N PRO A 103 -6.31 -8.82 -8.89
CA PRO A 103 -6.21 -10.25 -9.11
C PRO A 103 -5.30 -10.92 -8.08
N SER A 104 -5.58 -12.19 -7.75
CA SER A 104 -4.70 -12.99 -6.91
C SER A 104 -3.43 -13.41 -7.64
N GLY A 105 -2.34 -13.59 -6.90
CA GLY A 105 -1.08 -14.14 -7.43
C GLY A 105 -0.22 -13.17 -8.25
N ILE A 106 -0.46 -11.86 -8.17
CA ILE A 106 0.30 -10.86 -8.95
C ILE A 106 1.35 -10.13 -8.10
N THR A 107 2.47 -9.84 -8.76
CA THR A 107 3.61 -9.07 -8.21
C THR A 107 4.11 -8.07 -9.23
N GLU A 108 4.41 -8.52 -10.45
CA GLU A 108 5.09 -7.71 -11.47
C GLU A 108 4.40 -6.38 -11.77
N PRO A 109 3.07 -6.31 -11.98
CA PRO A 109 2.38 -5.04 -12.21
C PRO A 109 2.53 -4.03 -11.07
N CYS A 110 2.63 -4.51 -9.81
CA CYS A 110 2.79 -3.65 -8.64
C CYS A 110 4.14 -2.93 -8.64
N LEU A 111 5.17 -3.56 -9.24
CA LEU A 111 6.54 -3.06 -9.24
C LEU A 111 6.74 -1.86 -10.16
N SER A 112 5.76 -1.55 -11.03
CA SER A 112 5.77 -0.31 -11.83
C SER A 112 5.83 0.95 -10.96
N CYS A 113 5.38 0.86 -9.70
CA CYS A 113 5.40 1.95 -8.72
C CYS A 113 6.00 1.53 -7.36
N HIS A 114 5.85 0.27 -6.94
CA HIS A 114 6.29 -0.26 -5.64
C HIS A 114 7.62 -1.03 -5.69
N SER A 115 8.58 -0.56 -6.50
CA SER A 115 9.88 -1.22 -6.66
C SER A 115 10.70 -1.26 -5.35
N LYS A 116 10.55 -0.25 -4.49
CA LYS A 116 11.22 -0.19 -3.18
C LYS A 116 10.85 -1.37 -2.29
N GLN A 117 9.57 -1.75 -2.24
CA GLN A 117 9.08 -2.84 -1.41
C GLN A 117 9.66 -4.19 -1.86
N MET A 118 9.82 -4.39 -3.18
CA MET A 118 10.51 -5.58 -3.70
C MET A 118 11.99 -5.58 -3.33
N SER A 119 12.66 -4.43 -3.43
CA SER A 119 14.07 -4.31 -3.00
C SER A 119 14.24 -4.64 -1.51
N GLU A 120 13.33 -4.18 -0.65
CA GLU A 120 13.30 -4.54 0.78
C GLU A 120 13.16 -6.04 1.00
N LEU A 121 12.21 -6.70 0.30
CA LEU A 121 12.00 -8.16 0.40
C LEU A 121 13.17 -8.99 -0.13
N GLN A 122 13.90 -8.48 -1.13
CA GLN A 122 15.08 -9.14 -1.70
C GLN A 122 16.32 -8.96 -0.80
N GLN A 123 16.44 -7.81 -0.13
CA GLN A 123 17.54 -7.55 0.81
C GLN A 123 17.36 -8.31 2.13
N ASP A 124 16.13 -8.38 2.66
CA ASP A 124 15.80 -9.11 3.89
C ASP A 124 14.98 -10.38 3.58
N VAL A 125 15.62 -11.33 2.89
CA VAL A 125 14.97 -12.55 2.39
C VAL A 125 14.25 -13.29 3.51
N SER A 126 12.95 -13.50 3.34
CA SER A 126 12.09 -14.22 4.28
C SER A 126 11.04 -15.05 3.53
N LYS A 127 10.12 -15.70 4.26
CA LYS A 127 8.98 -16.38 3.63
C LYS A 127 8.10 -15.41 2.84
N HIS A 128 8.09 -14.13 3.18
CA HIS A 128 7.35 -13.10 2.45
C HIS A 128 7.93 -12.82 1.06
N THR A 129 9.21 -13.10 0.82
CA THR A 129 9.83 -12.93 -0.51
C THR A 129 9.25 -13.94 -1.53
N ALA A 130 8.67 -15.04 -1.06
CA ALA A 130 8.10 -16.10 -1.90
C ALA A 130 6.58 -15.97 -2.12
N VAL A 131 5.92 -14.96 -1.53
CA VAL A 131 4.48 -14.74 -1.72
C VAL A 131 4.24 -13.56 -2.66
N ALA A 132 3.17 -13.64 -3.45
CA ALA A 132 2.79 -12.54 -4.33
C ALA A 132 2.30 -11.32 -3.52
N CYS A 133 2.48 -10.11 -4.06
CA CYS A 133 2.04 -8.88 -3.39
C CYS A 133 0.54 -8.91 -3.07
N SER A 134 -0.27 -9.37 -4.03
CA SER A 134 -1.72 -9.51 -3.90
C SER A 134 -2.18 -10.54 -2.87
N THR A 135 -1.30 -11.43 -2.39
CA THR A 135 -1.65 -12.39 -1.34
C THR A 135 -1.98 -11.67 -0.04
N CYS A 136 -1.22 -10.61 0.27
CA CYS A 136 -1.45 -9.79 1.44
C CYS A 136 -2.27 -8.54 1.08
N HIS A 137 -1.91 -7.83 0.00
CA HIS A 137 -2.62 -6.64 -0.47
C HIS A 137 -3.82 -7.00 -1.35
N ARG A 138 -4.81 -7.62 -0.73
CA ARG A 138 -6.03 -8.12 -1.38
C ARG A 138 -7.10 -7.03 -1.55
N GLU A 139 -8.15 -7.37 -2.30
CA GLU A 139 -9.42 -6.64 -2.44
C GLU A 139 -9.34 -5.30 -3.18
N ARG A 140 -8.52 -4.35 -2.72
CA ARG A 140 -8.39 -3.02 -3.32
C ARG A 140 -6.97 -2.49 -3.26
N HIS A 141 -6.63 -1.68 -4.24
CA HIS A 141 -5.36 -0.96 -4.24
C HIS A 141 -5.25 -0.04 -3.00
N GLY A 142 -4.09 -0.05 -2.36
CA GLY A 142 -3.82 0.74 -1.14
C GLY A 142 -4.31 0.11 0.18
N LEU A 143 -4.92 -1.08 0.16
CA LEU A 143 -5.21 -1.81 1.40
C LEU A 143 -3.90 -2.20 2.10
N ILE A 144 -3.76 -1.85 3.38
CA ILE A 144 -2.68 -2.35 4.23
C ILE A 144 -3.25 -3.51 5.07
N PRO A 145 -2.77 -4.75 4.88
CA PRO A 145 -3.28 -5.90 5.61
C PRO A 145 -2.82 -5.92 7.06
N ASN A 146 -3.59 -6.60 7.91
CA ASN A 146 -3.18 -6.87 9.27
C ASN A 146 -2.26 -8.09 9.31
N CYS A 147 -1.20 -8.02 10.11
CA CYS A 147 -0.30 -9.14 10.38
C CYS A 147 -1.07 -10.34 10.95
N THR A 148 -2.09 -10.05 11.78
CA THR A 148 -2.92 -11.05 12.46
C THR A 148 -3.90 -11.78 11.56
N ASP A 149 -4.03 -11.39 10.28
CA ASP A 149 -4.77 -12.19 9.31
C ASP A 149 -4.12 -13.58 9.10
N CYS A 150 -2.80 -13.69 9.35
CA CYS A 150 -2.04 -14.92 9.20
C CYS A 150 -1.16 -15.28 10.41
N HIS A 151 -0.71 -14.29 11.20
CA HIS A 151 0.25 -14.49 12.29
C HIS A 151 -0.40 -14.39 13.67
N SER A 152 -0.04 -15.30 14.57
CA SER A 152 -0.38 -15.17 15.99
C SER A 152 0.50 -14.10 16.67
N PRO A 153 -0.07 -13.27 17.56
CA PRO A 153 0.72 -12.32 18.35
C PRO A 153 1.69 -13.02 19.31
N HIS A 154 2.75 -12.31 19.71
CA HIS A 154 3.77 -12.84 20.64
C HIS A 154 3.38 -12.65 22.11
N ALA A 155 2.41 -11.78 22.39
CA ALA A 155 1.86 -11.57 23.72
C ALA A 155 0.35 -11.29 23.62
N GLU A 156 -0.37 -11.63 24.68
CA GLU A 156 -1.80 -11.40 24.77
C GLU A 156 -2.12 -9.90 24.64
N GLY A 157 -3.14 -9.59 23.84
CA GLY A 157 -3.61 -8.22 23.61
C GLY A 157 -2.79 -7.39 22.62
N GLN A 158 -1.73 -7.95 22.01
CA GLN A 158 -0.99 -7.26 20.95
C GLN A 158 -1.87 -7.04 19.72
N VAL A 159 -1.84 -5.81 19.20
CA VAL A 159 -2.56 -5.37 18.01
C VAL A 159 -1.59 -4.96 16.89
N GLN A 160 -2.12 -4.67 15.70
CA GLN A 160 -1.34 -4.34 14.50
C GLN A 160 -0.23 -3.30 14.74
N LYS A 161 -0.52 -2.21 15.48
CA LYS A 161 0.48 -1.17 15.77
C LYS A 161 1.66 -1.68 16.60
N ASP A 162 1.43 -2.68 17.45
CA ASP A 162 2.46 -3.23 18.34
C ASP A 162 3.41 -4.11 17.52
N CYS A 163 2.89 -4.84 16.52
CA CYS A 163 3.71 -5.57 15.56
C CYS A 163 4.69 -4.64 14.83
N LEU A 164 4.19 -3.48 14.39
CA LEU A 164 4.96 -2.48 13.64
C LEU A 164 5.99 -1.71 14.48
N THR A 165 5.93 -1.84 15.82
CA THR A 165 6.96 -1.28 16.71
C THR A 165 8.29 -2.02 16.56
N CYS A 166 8.22 -3.31 16.20
CA CYS A 166 9.37 -4.20 16.12
C CYS A 166 9.68 -4.67 14.69
N HIS A 167 8.63 -4.94 13.90
CA HIS A 167 8.71 -5.52 12.57
C HIS A 167 8.28 -4.54 11.48
N LYS A 168 8.82 -4.70 10.28
CA LYS A 168 8.28 -4.09 9.06
C LYS A 168 7.83 -5.19 8.12
N ALA A 169 6.70 -5.00 7.43
CA ALA A 169 6.10 -6.04 6.59
C ALA A 169 7.05 -6.58 5.51
N HIS A 170 7.85 -5.69 4.89
CA HIS A 170 8.79 -6.05 3.82
C HIS A 170 10.23 -6.30 4.30
N THR A 171 10.51 -6.11 5.59
CA THR A 171 11.77 -6.51 6.24
C THR A 171 11.50 -7.14 7.61
N PRO A 172 10.73 -8.24 7.68
CA PRO A 172 10.21 -8.73 8.94
C PRO A 172 11.28 -9.34 9.85
N LYS A 173 12.45 -9.74 9.33
CA LYS A 173 13.55 -10.29 10.14
C LYS A 173 14.44 -9.20 10.71
N ASN A 174 14.47 -8.02 10.08
CA ASN A 174 15.17 -6.86 10.60
C ASN A 174 14.41 -6.21 11.76
N VAL A 175 14.49 -6.83 12.95
CA VAL A 175 13.80 -6.37 14.16
C VAL A 175 14.51 -5.14 14.74
N THR A 176 13.78 -4.04 14.80
CA THR A 176 14.23 -2.76 15.38
C THR A 176 13.17 -2.26 16.34
N TYR A 177 13.53 -1.63 17.44
CA TYR A 177 12.58 -1.13 18.44
C TYR A 177 13.06 0.21 19.02
N PRO A 178 12.14 1.03 19.56
CA PRO A 178 12.52 2.29 20.18
C PRO A 178 13.24 2.06 21.52
N GLY A 179 14.11 3.00 21.91
CA GLY A 179 14.96 2.86 23.11
C GLY A 179 14.20 2.86 24.44
N ASP A 180 12.94 3.30 24.44
CA ASP A 180 12.04 3.37 25.58
C ASP A 180 11.03 2.19 25.64
N ILE A 181 11.21 1.17 24.78
CA ILE A 181 10.33 0.00 24.80
C ILE A 181 10.39 -0.73 26.14
N SER A 182 9.22 -1.07 26.67
CA SER A 182 9.12 -1.87 27.90
C SER A 182 9.64 -3.30 27.70
N SER A 183 10.40 -3.78 28.68
CA SER A 183 10.91 -5.15 28.79
C SER A 183 9.81 -6.21 28.75
N LYS A 184 8.57 -5.85 29.12
CA LYS A 184 7.41 -6.74 28.99
C LYS A 184 7.16 -7.14 27.53
N ASN A 185 7.43 -6.26 26.57
CA ASN A 185 7.32 -6.58 25.14
C ASN A 185 8.39 -7.58 24.71
N CYS A 186 9.58 -7.54 25.33
CA CYS A 186 10.64 -8.51 25.09
C CYS A 186 10.29 -9.88 25.68
N ALA A 187 9.51 -9.93 26.77
CA ALA A 187 9.12 -11.16 27.46
C ALA A 187 8.29 -12.12 26.58
N GLY A 188 7.58 -11.60 25.56
CA GLY A 188 6.85 -12.43 24.60
C GLY A 188 7.72 -13.46 23.88
N CYS A 189 9.00 -13.11 23.63
CA CYS A 189 9.99 -14.05 23.06
C CYS A 189 11.05 -14.49 24.09
N HIS A 190 11.35 -13.65 25.09
CA HIS A 190 12.45 -13.83 26.03
C HIS A 190 11.96 -13.96 27.49
N ALA A 191 10.90 -14.73 27.71
CA ALA A 191 10.30 -14.92 29.03
C ALA A 191 11.33 -15.32 30.11
N ALA A 192 12.22 -16.27 29.80
CA ALA A 192 13.23 -16.73 30.76
C ALA A 192 14.22 -15.62 31.18
N ALA A 193 14.71 -14.81 30.23
CA ALA A 193 15.63 -13.73 30.53
C ALA A 193 14.94 -12.60 31.32
N TYR A 194 13.71 -12.26 30.92
CA TYR A 194 12.87 -11.30 31.63
C TYR A 194 12.65 -11.71 33.08
N GLU A 195 12.28 -12.98 33.32
CA GLU A 195 12.02 -13.49 34.66
C GLU A 195 13.29 -13.57 35.52
N LYS A 196 14.43 -13.97 34.95
CA LYS A 196 15.73 -13.98 35.66
C LYS A 196 16.14 -12.57 36.09
N LEU A 197 16.08 -11.60 35.18
CA LEU A 197 16.44 -10.22 35.46
C LEU A 197 15.53 -9.62 36.55
N LYS A 198 14.22 -9.85 36.44
CA LYS A 198 13.23 -9.36 37.39
C LYS A 198 13.40 -9.93 38.80
N LYS A 199 13.88 -11.19 38.92
CA LYS A 199 14.16 -11.86 40.20
C LYS A 199 15.54 -11.53 40.77
N SER A 200 16.42 -10.91 39.98
CA SER A 200 17.78 -10.58 40.41
C SER A 200 17.76 -9.51 41.50
N ALA A 201 18.62 -9.66 42.50
CA ALA A 201 18.85 -8.65 43.53
C ALA A 201 19.81 -7.53 43.06
N ALA A 202 20.43 -7.68 41.87
CA ALA A 202 21.36 -6.71 41.33
C ALA A 202 20.65 -5.44 40.83
N LYS A 203 21.36 -4.31 40.77
CA LYS A 203 20.82 -3.03 40.28
C LYS A 203 20.29 -3.10 38.84
N HIS A 204 20.80 -4.04 38.03
CA HIS A 204 20.32 -4.27 36.66
C HIS A 204 18.83 -4.64 36.59
N ALA A 205 18.25 -5.22 37.64
CA ALA A 205 16.82 -5.56 37.69
C ALA A 205 15.88 -4.35 37.53
N LYS A 206 16.40 -3.13 37.72
CA LYS A 206 15.66 -1.86 37.55
C LYS A 206 15.78 -1.27 36.15
N LEU A 207 16.56 -1.88 35.26
CA LEU A 207 16.79 -1.37 33.90
C LEU A 207 15.87 -2.07 32.90
N GLU A 208 15.38 -1.30 31.93
CA GLU A 208 14.66 -1.87 30.80
C GLU A 208 15.64 -2.56 29.83
N CYS A 209 15.20 -3.61 29.13
CA CYS A 209 16.03 -4.36 28.18
C CYS A 209 16.72 -3.43 27.16
N ALA A 210 15.99 -2.45 26.65
CA ALA A 210 16.49 -1.49 25.66
C ALA A 210 17.53 -0.49 26.21
N THR A 211 17.69 -0.40 27.54
CA THR A 211 18.78 0.36 28.14
C THR A 211 20.14 -0.24 27.78
N CYS A 212 20.21 -1.58 27.73
CA CYS A 212 21.43 -2.33 27.42
C CYS A 212 21.46 -2.75 25.94
N HIS A 213 20.37 -3.34 25.45
CA HIS A 213 20.23 -3.82 24.08
C HIS A 213 19.78 -2.70 23.15
N LYS A 214 20.65 -1.73 22.90
CA LYS A 214 20.31 -0.51 22.13
C LYS A 214 20.28 -0.76 20.62
N GLU A 215 19.59 0.13 19.92
CA GLU A 215 19.56 0.35 18.47
C GLU A 215 19.00 -0.80 17.61
N LYS A 216 19.41 -2.04 17.86
CA LYS A 216 18.99 -3.21 17.10
C LYS A 216 18.87 -4.45 17.96
N HIS A 217 17.94 -5.31 17.56
CA HIS A 217 17.80 -6.62 18.16
C HIS A 217 19.11 -7.43 18.02
N ARG A 218 19.42 -8.23 19.06
CA ARG A 218 20.66 -9.03 19.21
C ARG A 218 21.96 -8.23 19.43
N MET A 219 21.90 -6.91 19.56
CA MET A 219 23.03 -6.15 20.08
C MET A 219 23.29 -6.56 21.54
N ILE A 220 24.48 -7.03 21.86
CA ILE A 220 24.88 -7.34 23.25
C ILE A 220 25.98 -6.34 23.64
N PRO A 221 25.76 -5.48 24.65
CA PRO A 221 26.77 -4.52 25.06
C PRO A 221 27.91 -5.20 25.81
N GLN A 222 29.09 -4.59 25.78
CA GLN A 222 30.20 -4.96 26.65
C GLN A 222 30.01 -4.33 28.03
N CYS A 223 30.34 -5.07 29.10
CA CYS A 223 30.19 -4.60 30.48
C CYS A 223 30.95 -3.28 30.74
N GLN A 224 32.12 -3.15 30.12
CA GLN A 224 33.02 -2.01 30.22
C GLN A 224 32.38 -0.71 29.69
N GLY A 225 31.38 -0.81 28.81
CA GLY A 225 30.63 0.33 28.29
C GLY A 225 29.89 1.14 29.37
N CYS A 226 29.65 0.53 30.54
CA CYS A 226 29.05 1.21 31.69
C CYS A 226 29.87 1.08 32.98
N HIS A 227 30.62 -0.01 33.15
CA HIS A 227 31.41 -0.28 34.37
C HIS A 227 32.86 0.20 34.30
N GLY A 228 33.30 0.77 33.17
CA GLY A 228 34.68 1.20 32.95
C GLY A 228 35.62 0.05 32.55
N ALA A 229 36.83 0.40 32.12
CA ALA A 229 37.74 -0.55 31.49
C ALA A 229 38.49 -1.48 32.48
N LYS A 230 38.66 -1.07 33.74
CA LYS A 230 39.46 -1.80 34.74
C LYS A 230 38.82 -1.80 36.13
N PRO A 231 37.69 -2.50 36.33
CA PRO A 231 37.09 -2.66 37.66
C PRO A 231 37.93 -3.54 38.60
N HIS A 232 38.92 -4.26 38.04
CA HIS A 232 39.84 -5.15 38.75
C HIS A 232 41.27 -4.94 38.23
N ALA A 233 42.26 -5.51 38.92
CA ALA A 233 43.67 -5.51 38.52
C ALA A 233 43.87 -6.17 37.14
N ALA A 234 44.90 -5.74 36.40
CA ALA A 234 45.14 -6.17 35.02
C ALA A 234 45.35 -7.69 34.87
N ALA A 235 45.97 -8.34 35.84
CA ALA A 235 46.19 -9.78 35.83
C ALA A 235 44.88 -10.60 35.80
N MET A 236 43.81 -10.12 36.47
CA MET A 236 42.50 -10.77 36.42
C MET A 236 41.90 -10.69 35.02
N HIS A 237 41.98 -9.52 34.36
CA HIS A 237 41.43 -9.35 33.00
C HIS A 237 42.23 -10.12 31.95
N GLN A 238 43.54 -10.34 32.16
CA GLN A 238 44.34 -11.19 31.29
C GLN A 238 43.99 -12.68 31.42
N THR A 239 43.68 -13.13 32.64
CA THR A 239 43.34 -14.54 32.91
C THR A 239 41.87 -14.83 32.55
N PHE A 240 40.97 -13.89 32.83
CA PHE A 240 39.52 -14.00 32.64
C PHE A 240 39.02 -12.85 31.76
N PRO A 241 39.09 -12.98 30.43
CA PRO A 241 38.76 -11.90 29.51
C PRO A 241 37.25 -11.56 29.47
N GLN A 242 36.39 -12.46 29.95
CA GLN A 242 34.94 -12.23 30.01
C GLN A 242 34.46 -12.15 31.44
N CYS A 243 33.80 -11.03 31.80
CA CYS A 243 33.27 -10.81 33.14
C CYS A 243 32.30 -11.92 33.58
N SER A 244 31.59 -12.54 32.63
CA SER A 244 30.63 -13.61 32.87
C SER A 244 31.23 -14.92 33.37
N GLN A 245 32.55 -15.12 33.22
CA GLN A 245 33.24 -16.30 33.73
C GLN A 245 33.17 -16.41 35.26
N CYS A 246 33.04 -15.27 35.96
CA CYS A 246 32.86 -15.24 37.41
C CYS A 246 31.50 -14.64 37.80
N HIS A 247 31.07 -13.55 37.14
CA HIS A 247 29.89 -12.81 37.54
C HIS A 247 28.57 -13.33 36.97
N GLY A 248 28.58 -14.29 36.04
CA GLY A 248 27.36 -14.73 35.35
C GLY A 248 26.91 -13.74 34.27
N THR A 249 25.64 -13.84 33.85
CA THR A 249 25.10 -12.95 32.81
C THR A 249 24.50 -11.68 33.42
N ALA A 250 24.34 -10.61 32.64
CA ALA A 250 23.67 -9.40 33.12
C ALA A 250 22.22 -9.66 33.61
N HIS A 251 21.57 -10.73 33.11
CA HIS A 251 20.23 -11.15 33.53
C HIS A 251 20.23 -11.99 34.81
N GLU A 252 21.38 -12.51 35.24
CA GLU A 252 21.53 -13.43 36.37
C GLU A 252 22.95 -13.33 36.92
N LEU A 253 23.23 -12.20 37.57
CA LEU A 253 24.55 -11.98 38.17
C LEU A 253 24.68 -12.82 39.45
N HIS A 254 25.80 -13.52 39.57
CA HIS A 254 26.17 -14.22 40.79
C HIS A 254 26.49 -13.21 41.90
N LYS A 255 26.12 -13.56 43.13
CA LYS A 255 26.53 -12.82 44.33
C LYS A 255 27.95 -13.18 44.71
#